data_AF-A0A3D1PJA1-F1
#
_entry.id   AF-A0A3D1PJA1-F1
#
_cell.length_a   1.000
_cell.length_b   1.000
_cell.length_c   1.000
_cell.angle_alpha   90.00
_cell.angle_beta   90.00
_cell.angle_gamma   90.00
#
_symmetry.space_group_name_H-M   'P 1'
#
loop_
_entity.id
_entity.type
_entity.pdbx_description
1 polymer ?
#
loop_
_entity_poly.entity_id
_entity_poly.type
_entity_poly.pdbx_seq_one_letter_code
_entity_poly.pdbx_strand_id
1 'polypeptide(L)'
;AIDKAFGSFDAFKEEFTKAATTRFGSGWAWLIVDASGDLAVTSTPNQDNPLMDAADKQGKPLVGLDVWEHAYYLKYQNRRADYLKAWWNVLNWDEINKRLEQASKAA
;
A
#
# COMPACT_ATOMS: atom_id res chain seq x y z
N ALA A 1 -5.20 -10.94 -10.38
CA ALA A 1 -5.82 -9.71 -9.83
C ALA A 1 -4.97 -8.49 -10.15
N ILE A 2 -3.67 -8.48 -9.83
CA ILE A 2 -2.75 -7.38 -10.16
C ILE A 2 -2.74 -7.06 -11.65
N ASP A 3 -2.49 -8.04 -12.52
CA ASP A 3 -2.44 -7.78 -13.98
C ASP A 3 -3.77 -7.24 -14.53
N LYS A 4 -4.91 -7.64 -13.95
CA LYS A 4 -6.23 -7.11 -14.32
C LYS A 4 -6.36 -5.63 -13.93
N ALA A 5 -5.95 -5.27 -12.72
CA ALA A 5 -6.14 -3.93 -12.18
C ALA A 5 -5.10 -2.91 -12.69
N PHE A 6 -3.85 -3.35 -12.88
CA PHE A 6 -2.71 -2.48 -13.16
C PHE A 6 -2.04 -2.78 -14.51
N GLY A 7 -2.47 -3.81 -15.23
CA GLY A 7 -1.88 -4.26 -16.49
C GLY A 7 -0.65 -5.16 -16.32
N SER A 8 0.18 -4.89 -15.30
CA SER A 8 1.31 -5.75 -14.93
C SER A 8 1.74 -5.54 -13.47
N PHE A 9 2.54 -6.46 -12.96
CA PHE A 9 3.18 -6.31 -11.66
C PHE A 9 4.12 -5.09 -11.59
N ASP A 10 4.85 -4.79 -12.66
CA ASP A 10 5.75 -3.63 -12.70
C ASP A 10 4.98 -2.30 -12.65
N ALA A 11 3.86 -2.21 -13.37
CA ALA A 11 2.98 -1.04 -13.33
C ALA A 11 2.37 -0.85 -11.93
N PHE A 12 1.95 -1.94 -11.28
CA PHE A 12 1.52 -1.90 -9.88
C PHE A 12 2.64 -1.40 -8.94
N LYS A 13 3.86 -1.93 -9.11
CA LYS A 13 5.02 -1.53 -8.31
C LYS A 13 5.34 -0.05 -8.48
N GLU A 14 5.25 0.47 -9.69
CA GLU A 14 5.42 1.90 -10.00
C GLU A 14 4.34 2.75 -9.29
N GLU A 15 3.07 2.39 -9.45
CA GLU A 15 1.94 3.14 -8.86
C GLU A 15 2.01 3.16 -7.33
N PHE A 16 2.26 2.00 -6.70
CA PHE A 16 2.41 1.90 -5.25
C PHE A 16 3.62 2.69 -4.74
N THR A 17 4.77 2.58 -5.43
CA THR A 17 5.99 3.33 -5.07
C THR A 17 5.76 4.83 -5.21
N LYS A 18 5.02 5.26 -6.24
CA LYS A 18 4.63 6.66 -6.42
C LYS A 18 3.78 7.13 -5.24
N ALA A 19 2.72 6.42 -4.88
CA ALA A 19 1.86 6.76 -3.75
C ALA A 19 2.63 6.90 -2.42
N ALA A 20 3.56 5.97 -2.16
CA ALA A 20 4.42 5.99 -0.98
C ALA A 20 5.44 7.15 -1.00
N THR A 21 5.98 7.48 -2.17
CA THR A 21 6.96 8.57 -2.33
C THR A 21 6.29 9.93 -2.20
N THR A 22 5.11 10.12 -2.81
CA THR A 22 4.43 11.42 -2.88
C THR A 22 3.58 11.72 -1.64
N ARG A 23 3.42 10.79 -0.70
CA ARG A 23 2.77 11.06 0.60
C ARG A 23 3.57 12.10 1.37
N PHE A 24 3.08 13.34 1.38
CA PHE A 24 3.72 14.41 2.14
C PHE A 24 3.52 14.22 3.64
N GLY A 25 4.59 14.43 4.42
CA GLY A 25 4.60 14.22 5.86
C GLY A 25 4.48 12.75 6.25
N SER A 26 3.86 12.53 7.41
CA SER A 26 3.56 11.22 7.99
C SER A 26 2.37 10.54 7.32
N GLY A 27 2.43 9.22 7.18
CA GLY A 27 1.32 8.47 6.61
C GLY A 27 1.68 7.07 6.17
N TRP A 28 0.80 6.51 5.35
CA TRP A 28 0.87 5.14 4.86
C TRP A 28 0.53 5.08 3.37
N ALA A 29 1.12 4.12 2.66
CA ALA A 29 0.66 3.70 1.34
C ALA A 29 0.03 2.31 1.42
N TRP A 30 -1.03 2.07 0.66
CA TRP A 30 -1.86 0.87 0.78
C TRP A 30 -2.16 0.25 -0.57
N LEU A 31 -2.19 -1.07 -0.60
CA LEU A 31 -2.92 -1.84 -1.60
C LEU A 31 -4.18 -2.36 -0.91
N ILE A 32 -5.34 -2.08 -1.50
CA ILE A 32 -6.66 -2.41 -0.96
C ILE A 32 -7.48 -3.21 -1.97
N VAL A 33 -8.51 -3.88 -1.46
CA VAL A 33 -9.68 -4.30 -2.25
C VAL A 33 -10.79 -3.28 -1.98
N ASP A 34 -11.24 -2.58 -3.01
CA ASP A 34 -12.31 -1.59 -2.86
C ASP A 34 -13.70 -2.26 -2.79
N ALA A 35 -14.76 -1.45 -2.66
CA ALA A 35 -16.13 -1.93 -2.54
C ALA A 35 -16.63 -2.69 -3.79
N SER A 36 -16.00 -2.50 -4.95
CA SER A 36 -16.32 -3.25 -6.18
C SER A 36 -15.62 -4.62 -6.25
N GLY A 37 -14.70 -4.90 -5.31
CA GLY A 37 -13.89 -6.11 -5.30
C GLY A 37 -12.62 -6.01 -6.15
N ASP A 38 -12.35 -4.85 -6.76
CA ASP A 38 -11.15 -4.61 -7.55
C ASP A 38 -9.99 -4.08 -6.68
N LEU A 39 -8.76 -4.28 -7.16
CA LEU A 39 -7.56 -3.80 -6.49
C LEU A 39 -7.34 -2.32 -6.74
N ALA A 40 -6.87 -1.63 -5.71
CA ALA A 40 -6.51 -0.22 -5.81
C ALA A 40 -5.31 0.14 -4.93
N VAL A 41 -4.51 1.12 -5.40
CA VAL A 41 -3.51 1.79 -4.59
C VAL A 41 -4.11 3.06 -3.99
N THR A 42 -3.79 3.34 -2.72
CA THR A 42 -4.12 4.61 -2.06
C THR A 42 -3.04 5.00 -1.05
N SER A 43 -3.12 6.20 -0.48
CA SER A 43 -2.30 6.61 0.65
C SER A 43 -3.13 7.44 1.62
N THR A 44 -2.79 7.40 2.89
CA THR A 44 -3.51 8.13 3.94
C THR A 44 -2.54 8.97 4.79
N PRO A 45 -2.97 10.13 5.29
CA PRO A 45 -2.15 10.92 6.21
C PRO A 45 -2.15 10.30 7.61
N ASN A 46 -1.09 10.56 8.37
CA ASN A 46 -0.98 10.19 9.78
C ASN A 46 -1.28 8.69 10.02
N GLN A 47 -2.25 8.37 10.88
CA GLN A 47 -2.67 7.00 11.20
C GLN A 47 -4.01 6.64 10.58
N ASP A 48 -4.54 7.50 9.72
CA ASP A 48 -5.76 7.20 9.00
C ASP A 48 -5.50 5.98 8.11
N ASN A 49 -6.55 5.22 7.83
CA ASN A 49 -6.44 4.03 7.00
C ASN A 49 -7.69 3.83 6.14
N PRO A 50 -7.63 2.96 5.11
CA PRO A 50 -8.70 2.80 4.13
C PRO A 50 -10.03 2.24 4.68
N LEU A 51 -10.12 1.89 5.97
CA LEU A 51 -11.37 1.46 6.61
C LEU A 51 -12.16 2.64 7.20
N MET A 52 -11.58 3.84 7.26
CA MET A 52 -12.21 5.01 7.86
C MET A 52 -13.11 5.73 6.86
N ASP A 53 -14.20 6.34 7.35
CA ASP A 53 -15.13 7.13 6.53
C ASP A 53 -14.48 8.39 5.91
N ALA A 54 -13.42 8.88 6.55
CA ALA A 54 -12.66 10.04 6.07
C ALA A 54 -11.62 9.70 5.00
N ALA A 55 -11.45 8.42 4.63
CA ALA A 55 -10.45 8.03 3.64
C ALA A 55 -10.92 8.36 2.21
N ASP A 56 -10.08 9.07 1.45
CA ASP A 56 -10.35 9.42 0.04
C ASP A 56 -10.70 8.21 -0.83
N LYS A 57 -10.07 7.06 -0.52
CA LYS A 57 -10.38 5.76 -1.14
C LYS A 57 -10.49 4.70 -0.07
N GLN A 58 -11.71 4.22 0.14
CA GLN A 58 -12.01 3.16 1.10
C GLN A 58 -11.78 1.77 0.51
N GLY A 59 -11.45 0.82 1.38
CA GLY A 59 -11.33 -0.59 1.00
C GLY A 59 -10.67 -1.44 2.09
N LYS A 60 -10.72 -2.76 1.92
CA LYS A 60 -10.07 -3.72 2.82
C LYS A 60 -8.55 -3.73 2.54
N PRO A 61 -7.68 -3.34 3.50
CA PRO A 61 -6.24 -3.32 3.28
C PRO A 61 -5.64 -4.72 3.11
N LEU A 62 -4.87 -4.92 2.05
CA LEU A 62 -4.08 -6.12 1.82
C LEU A 62 -2.67 -5.96 2.37
N VAL A 63 -2.02 -4.85 2.04
CA VAL A 63 -0.71 -4.47 2.58
C VAL A 63 -0.64 -2.97 2.80
N GLY A 64 0.05 -2.57 3.87
CA GLY A 64 0.39 -1.19 4.18
C GLY A 64 1.90 -1.01 4.28
N LEU A 65 2.40 0.10 3.74
CA LEU A 65 3.77 0.57 3.90
C LEU A 65 3.77 1.82 4.77
N ASP A 66 4.38 1.72 5.95
CA ASP A 66 4.63 2.87 6.83
C ASP A 66 5.67 3.79 6.18
N VAL A 67 5.29 5.05 5.92
CA VAL A 67 6.17 6.10 5.41
C VAL A 67 6.34 7.26 6.40
N TRP A 68 5.97 7.05 7.67
CA TRP A 68 6.45 7.89 8.76
C TRP A 68 7.98 7.80 8.83
N GLU A 69 8.63 8.91 9.16
CA GLU A 69 10.09 8.95 9.21
C GLU A 69 10.64 7.91 10.19
N HIS A 70 9.99 7.67 11.33
CA HIS A 70 10.44 6.65 12.30
C HIS A 70 10.61 5.25 11.70
N ALA A 71 9.89 4.92 10.61
CA ALA A 71 9.95 3.61 9.98
C ALA A 71 11.29 3.36 9.25
N TYR A 72 11.97 4.43 8.85
CA TYR A 72 13.17 4.33 8.01
C TYR A 72 14.34 5.22 8.43
N TYR A 73 14.14 6.23 9.29
CA TYR A 73 15.12 7.31 9.45
C TYR A 73 16.48 6.84 9.96
N LEU A 74 16.52 5.89 10.90
CA LEU A 74 17.79 5.44 11.48
C LEU A 74 18.72 4.81 10.44
N LYS A 75 18.19 4.15 9.41
CA LYS A 75 18.98 3.48 8.36
C LYS A 75 19.08 4.30 7.07
N TYR A 76 18.01 5.01 6.71
CA TYR A 76 17.89 5.67 5.40
C TYR A 76 17.90 7.21 5.49
N GLN A 77 17.74 7.79 6.68
CA GLN A 77 17.63 9.23 6.90
C GLN A 77 16.55 9.82 5.98
N ASN A 78 16.85 10.86 5.20
CA ASN A 78 15.93 11.47 4.25
C ASN A 78 15.68 10.62 2.98
N ARG A 79 16.36 9.49 2.79
CA ARG A 79 16.30 8.68 1.56
C ARG A 79 15.14 7.69 1.59
N ARG A 80 13.91 8.20 1.65
CA ARG A 80 12.68 7.38 1.58
C ARG A 80 12.69 6.45 0.36
N ALA A 81 13.15 6.91 -0.79
CA ALA A 81 13.22 6.10 -2.02
C ALA A 81 14.07 4.82 -1.86
N ASP A 82 15.16 4.86 -1.09
CA ASP A 82 16.01 3.68 -0.86
C ASP A 82 15.35 2.69 0.11
N TYR A 83 14.61 3.20 1.10
CA TYR A 83 13.77 2.38 1.97
C TYR A 83 12.69 1.64 1.18
N LEU A 84 11.96 2.34 0.29
CA LEU A 84 10.93 1.72 -0.57
C LEU A 84 11.52 0.62 -1.46
N LYS A 85 12.68 0.86 -2.08
CA LYS A 85 13.38 -0.18 -2.87
C LYS A 85 13.71 -1.42 -2.06
N ALA A 86 14.16 -1.24 -0.81
CA ALA A 86 14.47 -2.35 0.08
C ALA A 86 13.20 -3.09 0.57
N TRP A 87 12.13 -2.35 0.86
CA TRP A 87 10.86 -2.88 1.33
C TRP A 87 10.24 -3.88 0.34
N TRP A 88 10.32 -3.61 -0.96
CA TRP A 88 9.85 -4.52 -2.00
C TRP A 88 10.47 -5.92 -1.94
N ASN A 89 11.66 -6.07 -1.37
CA ASN A 89 12.38 -7.35 -1.30
C ASN A 89 12.02 -8.18 -0.05
N VAL A 90 11.22 -7.65 0.87
CA VAL A 90 10.87 -8.32 2.15
C VAL A 90 9.37 -8.54 2.33
N LEU A 91 8.59 -8.28 1.27
CA LEU A 91 7.15 -8.50 1.30
C LEU A 91 6.80 -9.99 1.44
N ASN A 92 5.88 -10.27 2.36
CA ASN A 92 5.28 -11.59 2.50
C ASN A 92 4.04 -11.68 1.58
N TRP A 93 4.26 -12.14 0.34
CA TRP A 93 3.19 -12.30 -0.64
C TRP A 93 2.14 -13.35 -0.24
N ASP A 94 2.52 -14.37 0.53
CA ASP A 94 1.57 -15.40 0.98
C ASP A 94 0.52 -14.81 1.92
N GLU A 95 0.93 -13.93 2.84
CA GLU A 95 -0.01 -13.22 3.73
C GLU A 95 -0.89 -12.23 2.95
N ILE A 96 -0.34 -11.54 1.95
CA ILE A 96 -1.10 -10.64 1.08
C ILE A 96 -2.18 -11.42 0.31
N ASN A 97 -1.81 -12.57 -0.26
CA ASN A 97 -2.73 -13.44 -0.99
C ASN A 97 -3.81 -14.00 -0.06
N LYS A 98 -3.47 -14.42 1.16
CA LYS A 98 -4.44 -14.88 2.15
C LYS A 98 -5.47 -13.79 2.50
N ARG A 99 -5.03 -12.54 2.67
CA ARG A 99 -5.93 -11.39 2.91
C ARG A 99 -6.83 -11.11 1.72
N LEU A 100 -6.31 -11.24 0.50
CA LEU A 100 -7.09 -11.10 -0.72
C LEU A 100 -8.21 -12.15 -0.78
N GLU A 101 -7.89 -13.42 -0.53
CA GLU A 101 -8.90 -14.49 -0.48
C GLU A 101 -9.99 -14.23 0.57
N GLN A 102 -9.61 -13.75 1.76
CA GLN A 102 -10.56 -13.40 2.82
C GLN A 102 -11.44 -12.21 2.42
N ALA A 103 -10.86 -11.20 1.78
CA ALA A 103 -11.58 -10.03 1.31
C ALA A 103 -12.63 -10.39 0.25
N SER A 104 -12.30 -11.31 -0.68
CA SER A 104 -13.19 -11.79 -1.75
C SER A 104 -14.30 -12.73 -1.25
N LYS A 105 -14.11 -13.46 -0.15
CA LYS A 105 -15.15 -14.34 0.44
C LYS A 105 -16.18 -13.59 1.29
N ALA A 106 -15.84 -12.38 1.72
CA ALA A 106 -16.66 -11.53 2.58
C ALA A 106 -17.35 -10.39 1.80
N ALA A 107 -17.48 -10.54 0.48
CA ALA A 107 -18.23 -9.68 -0.43
C ALA A 107 -19.34 -10.52 -1.07
#